data_AF-A0A9R0VV08-F1
#
_entry.id   AF-A0A9R0VV08-F1
#
_cell.length_a   1.000
_cell.length_b   1.000
_cell.length_c   1.000
_cell.angle_alpha   90.00
_cell.angle_beta   90.00
_cell.angle_gamma   90.00
#
_symmetry.space_group_name_H-M   'P 1'
#
loop_
_entity.id
_entity.type
_entity.pdbx_description
1 polymer ?
#
loop_
_entity_poly.entity_id
_entity_poly.type
_entity_poly.pdbx_seq_one_letter_code
_entity_poly.pdbx_strand_id
1 'polypeptide(L)'
;MAAPIPREWVGLQQFPAATQTKLHELLGKLKEENVSTLTILVMGKGGVGKSSTVNSIVGERVANVSAFQSEGLRPMMCSRTRAGFTLNIIDTPGLIEGGYINEQAVEIIKRYFLLEKTIDVLLYVDRLDTYRMDTLDEQVIRAITNSLGKAIWRRTLVVLTHAQLSPPDGIDYNDFLARRSESLLRYIRSGAGIGKREYADFPLPIALAENSGRCKTNENGAKILPDGTPWIPNLMKEITIVVSNGSKSIHVDQKLIDGPNPNNRWKKYIPLILAVQYFFVVKGIRRAIHSDISNGKLDDWEQRYRDLVGSGNPVDQKVSSSRNPKA
;
A
#
# COMPACT_ATOMS: atom_id res chain seq x y z
N MET A 1 10.23 1.80 22.10
CA MET A 1 9.16 1.42 23.06
C MET A 1 9.20 -0.08 23.19
N ALA A 2 9.23 -0.64 24.40
CA ALA A 2 9.18 -2.09 24.60
C ALA A 2 7.87 -2.63 23.99
N ALA A 3 7.94 -3.73 23.24
CA ALA A 3 6.74 -4.37 22.71
C ALA A 3 5.84 -4.78 23.89
N PRO A 4 4.54 -4.44 23.88
CA PRO A 4 3.64 -4.81 24.95
C PRO A 4 3.64 -6.34 25.10
N ILE A 5 3.78 -6.81 26.35
CA ILE A 5 3.78 -8.24 26.67
C ILE A 5 2.45 -8.83 26.19
N PRO A 6 2.45 -9.90 25.38
CA PRO A 6 1.22 -10.56 24.95
C PRO A 6 0.39 -11.00 26.15
N ARG A 7 -0.91 -10.69 26.12
CA ARG A 7 -1.85 -11.10 27.18
C ARG A 7 -2.37 -12.51 26.92
N GLU A 8 -2.78 -13.23 27.95
CA GLU A 8 -3.47 -14.50 27.76
C GLU A 8 -4.76 -14.29 26.95
N TRP A 9 -5.06 -15.19 26.01
CA TRP A 9 -6.27 -15.17 25.20
C TRP A 9 -7.50 -15.67 25.96
N VAL A 10 -7.99 -14.87 26.90
CA VAL A 10 -9.18 -15.17 27.71
C VAL A 10 -10.47 -15.19 26.88
N GLY A 11 -10.53 -14.40 25.80
CA GLY A 11 -11.68 -14.35 24.89
C GLY A 11 -12.07 -15.67 24.24
N LEU A 12 -11.12 -16.61 24.08
CA LEU A 12 -11.44 -17.94 23.54
C LEU A 12 -12.49 -18.66 24.40
N GLN A 13 -12.47 -18.45 25.71
CA GLN A 13 -13.41 -19.09 26.64
C GLN A 13 -14.85 -18.57 26.48
N GLN A 14 -15.03 -17.42 25.83
CA GLN A 14 -16.35 -16.83 25.58
C GLN A 14 -17.06 -17.46 24.37
N PHE A 15 -16.32 -18.17 23.51
CA PHE A 15 -16.94 -18.85 22.37
C PHE A 15 -17.65 -20.13 22.80
N PRO A 16 -18.66 -20.60 22.05
CA PRO A 16 -19.23 -21.92 22.30
C PRO A 16 -18.21 -23.05 22.10
N ALA A 17 -18.38 -24.16 22.81
CA ALA A 17 -17.42 -25.27 22.84
C ALA A 17 -17.04 -25.77 21.43
N ALA A 18 -18.02 -25.93 20.53
CA ALA A 18 -17.76 -26.35 19.15
C ALA A 18 -16.86 -25.36 18.38
N THR A 19 -17.00 -24.06 18.62
CA THR A 19 -16.14 -23.02 18.04
C THR A 19 -14.75 -23.06 18.67
N GLN A 20 -14.66 -23.22 20.00
CA GLN A 20 -13.37 -23.33 20.69
C GLN A 20 -12.54 -24.49 20.15
N THR A 21 -13.13 -25.68 20.01
CA THR A 21 -12.44 -26.87 19.48
C THR A 21 -11.91 -26.63 18.07
N LYS A 22 -12.73 -26.05 17.18
CA LYS A 22 -12.29 -25.71 15.81
C LYS A 22 -11.16 -24.68 15.79
N LEU A 23 -11.23 -23.66 16.65
CA LEU A 23 -10.16 -22.67 16.75
C LEU A 23 -8.87 -23.31 17.26
N HIS A 24 -8.94 -24.15 18.29
CA HIS A 24 -7.77 -24.88 18.80
C HIS A 24 -7.15 -25.80 17.73
N GLU A 25 -7.96 -26.50 16.94
CA GLU A 25 -7.50 -27.32 15.82
C GLU A 25 -6.75 -26.47 14.77
N LEU A 26 -7.31 -25.33 14.36
CA LEU A 26 -6.69 -24.43 13.38
C LEU A 26 -5.37 -23.84 13.88
N LEU A 27 -5.32 -23.42 15.15
CA LEU A 27 -4.10 -22.94 15.78
C LEU A 27 -3.05 -24.06 15.91
N GLY A 28 -3.50 -25.31 16.15
CA GLY A 28 -2.64 -26.50 16.13
C GLY A 28 -1.98 -26.72 14.78
N LYS A 29 -2.77 -26.67 13.69
CA LYS A 29 -2.26 -26.81 12.31
C LYS A 29 -1.19 -25.77 11.98
N LEU A 30 -1.42 -24.51 12.33
CA LEU A 30 -0.40 -23.46 12.13
C LEU A 30 0.89 -23.76 12.87
N LYS A 31 0.81 -24.26 14.12
CA LYS A 31 2.00 -24.64 14.89
C LYS A 31 2.75 -25.83 14.26
N GLU A 32 2.04 -26.82 13.72
CA GLU A 32 2.63 -27.94 12.98
C GLU A 32 3.40 -27.46 11.74
N GLU A 33 2.94 -26.38 11.10
CA GLU A 33 3.62 -25.68 10.01
C GLU A 33 4.72 -24.70 10.49
N ASN A 34 5.14 -24.77 11.76
CA ASN A 34 6.12 -23.89 12.40
C ASN A 34 5.70 -22.41 12.47
N VAL A 35 4.40 -22.11 12.43
CA VAL A 35 3.84 -20.77 12.65
C VAL A 35 3.36 -20.65 14.10
N SER A 36 4.23 -20.12 14.97
CA SER A 36 3.89 -19.86 16.38
C SER A 36 3.37 -18.45 16.64
N THR A 37 3.58 -17.54 15.70
CA THR A 37 3.14 -16.14 15.79
C THR A 37 2.48 -15.76 14.48
N LEU A 38 1.29 -15.15 14.55
CA LEU A 38 0.55 -14.68 13.39
C LEU A 38 0.20 -13.21 13.56
N THR A 39 0.58 -12.39 12.59
CA THR A 39 0.27 -10.95 12.57
C THR A 39 -0.70 -10.63 11.44
N ILE A 40 -1.90 -10.25 11.82
CA ILE A 40 -3.00 -9.88 10.94
C ILE A 40 -3.11 -8.36 10.90
N LEU A 41 -3.03 -7.77 9.72
CA LEU A 41 -3.32 -6.36 9.49
C LEU A 41 -4.75 -6.21 8.95
N VAL A 42 -5.56 -5.36 9.57
CA VAL A 42 -6.94 -5.12 9.17
C VAL A 42 -7.05 -3.74 8.53
N MET A 43 -7.43 -3.67 7.25
CA MET A 43 -7.58 -2.39 6.53
C MET A 43 -8.89 -2.35 5.74
N GLY A 44 -9.32 -1.14 5.40
CA GLY A 44 -10.54 -0.90 4.63
C GLY A 44 -11.02 0.54 4.82
N LYS A 45 -12.22 0.83 4.30
CA LYS A 45 -12.87 2.14 4.50
C LYS A 45 -13.25 2.35 5.97
N GLY A 46 -13.59 3.59 6.35
CA GLY A 46 -14.18 3.88 7.66
C GLY A 46 -15.57 3.24 7.77
N GLY A 47 -15.94 2.75 8.96
CA GLY A 47 -17.31 2.29 9.24
C GLY A 47 -17.73 0.97 8.57
N VAL A 48 -16.80 0.22 7.97
CA VAL A 48 -17.07 -1.10 7.38
C VAL A 48 -17.05 -2.25 8.39
N GLY A 49 -16.76 -1.96 9.66
CA GLY A 49 -16.75 -2.95 10.74
C GLY A 49 -15.40 -3.61 11.04
N LYS A 50 -14.27 -2.96 10.72
CA LYS A 50 -12.90 -3.43 11.03
C LYS A 50 -12.74 -3.77 12.52
N SER A 51 -12.89 -2.79 13.39
CA SER A 51 -12.79 -2.93 14.85
C SER A 51 -13.80 -3.94 15.42
N SER A 52 -15.01 -4.00 14.86
CA SER A 52 -16.02 -4.99 15.23
C SER A 52 -15.58 -6.42 14.90
N THR A 53 -14.99 -6.62 13.72
CA THR A 53 -14.43 -7.92 13.32
C THR A 53 -13.25 -8.31 14.20
N VAL A 54 -12.37 -7.36 14.56
CA VAL A 54 -11.27 -7.61 15.51
C VAL A 54 -11.81 -8.10 16.86
N ASN A 55 -12.80 -7.39 17.42
CA ASN A 55 -13.43 -7.79 18.68
C ASN A 55 -14.07 -9.19 18.59
N SER A 56 -14.72 -9.50 17.47
CA SER A 56 -15.34 -10.80 17.25
C SER A 56 -14.32 -11.94 17.11
N ILE A 57 -13.18 -11.71 16.45
CA ILE A 57 -12.10 -12.71 16.33
C ILE A 57 -11.49 -12.96 17.72
N VAL A 58 -11.22 -11.90 18.47
CA VAL A 58 -10.59 -12.01 19.79
C VAL A 58 -11.56 -12.58 20.83
N GLY A 59 -12.87 -12.36 20.68
CA GLY A 59 -13.87 -12.75 21.68
C GLY A 59 -13.91 -11.79 22.88
N GLU A 60 -13.37 -10.59 22.73
CA GLU A 60 -13.25 -9.55 23.76
C GLU A 60 -13.47 -8.17 23.12
N ARG A 61 -13.91 -7.18 23.90
CA ARG A 61 -13.93 -5.78 23.45
C ARG A 61 -12.56 -5.14 23.63
N VAL A 62 -11.69 -5.27 22.63
CA VAL A 62 -10.32 -4.71 22.61
C VAL A 62 -10.21 -3.42 21.82
N ALA A 63 -11.04 -3.25 20.79
CA ALA A 63 -11.14 -2.08 19.95
C ALA A 63 -12.43 -1.31 20.26
N ASN A 64 -12.33 0.02 20.27
CA ASN A 64 -13.50 0.88 20.40
C ASN A 64 -14.31 0.86 19.10
N VAL A 65 -15.61 0.62 19.21
CA VAL A 65 -16.54 0.63 18.09
C VAL A 65 -17.50 1.79 18.29
N SER A 66 -17.58 2.69 17.31
CA SER A 66 -18.52 3.81 17.30
C SER A 66 -19.30 3.84 16.00
N ALA A 67 -20.60 4.10 16.08
CA ALA A 67 -21.47 4.19 14.92
C ALA A 67 -21.48 5.60 14.29
N PHE A 68 -21.20 6.64 15.07
CA PHE A 68 -21.37 8.04 14.68
C PHE A 68 -20.11 8.89 14.83
N GLN A 69 -19.09 8.39 15.53
CA GLN A 69 -17.82 9.10 15.65
C GLN A 69 -16.85 8.60 14.59
N SER A 70 -16.14 9.55 13.98
CA SER A 70 -14.98 9.22 13.14
C SER A 70 -14.00 8.35 13.93
N GLU A 71 -13.42 7.36 13.25
CA GLU A 71 -12.41 6.50 13.85
C GLU A 71 -11.21 7.35 14.29
N GLY A 72 -10.58 6.98 15.41
CA GLY A 72 -9.36 7.68 15.85
C GLY A 72 -8.23 7.50 14.84
N LEU A 73 -7.28 8.43 14.77
CA LEU A 73 -6.19 8.41 13.77
C LEU A 73 -5.05 7.42 14.07
N ARG A 74 -5.09 6.73 15.21
CA ARG A 74 -3.99 5.87 15.67
C ARG A 74 -4.34 4.39 15.53
N PRO A 75 -3.48 3.60 14.88
CA PRO A 75 -3.64 2.14 14.86
C PRO A 75 -3.48 1.54 16.24
N MET A 76 -4.15 0.42 16.46
CA MET A 76 -4.10 -0.35 17.69
C MET A 76 -3.65 -1.77 17.36
N MET A 77 -2.74 -2.32 18.17
CA MET A 77 -2.35 -3.74 18.09
C MET A 77 -2.85 -4.48 19.31
N CYS A 78 -3.65 -5.50 19.07
CA CYS A 78 -4.08 -6.47 20.07
C CYS A 78 -3.21 -7.72 19.96
N SER A 79 -2.46 -8.04 21.02
CA SER A 79 -1.67 -9.28 21.11
C SER A 79 -2.28 -10.21 22.14
N ARG A 80 -2.55 -11.46 21.73
CA ARG A 80 -3.09 -12.52 22.58
C ARG A 80 -2.34 -13.83 22.39
N THR A 81 -2.06 -14.52 23.49
CA THR A 81 -1.32 -15.79 23.47
C THR A 81 -2.12 -16.91 24.13
N ARG A 82 -2.12 -18.10 23.50
CA ARG A 82 -2.73 -19.33 24.05
C ARG A 82 -1.97 -20.54 23.53
N ALA A 83 -1.68 -21.50 24.41
CA ALA A 83 -1.02 -22.77 24.06
C ALA A 83 0.28 -22.59 23.24
N GLY A 84 1.07 -21.54 23.54
CA GLY A 84 2.30 -21.21 22.83
C GLY A 84 2.12 -20.60 21.43
N PHE A 85 0.89 -20.27 21.02
CA PHE A 85 0.59 -19.50 19.82
C PHE A 85 0.28 -18.05 20.17
N THR A 86 0.85 -17.09 19.44
CA THR A 86 0.61 -15.65 19.62
C THR A 86 -0.09 -15.05 18.40
N LEU A 87 -1.30 -14.55 18.62
CA LEU A 87 -2.07 -13.80 17.63
C LEU A 87 -1.88 -12.29 17.86
N ASN A 88 -1.38 -11.59 16.85
CA ASN A 88 -1.35 -10.14 16.78
C ASN A 88 -2.36 -9.68 15.74
N ILE A 89 -3.28 -8.79 16.13
CA ILE A 89 -4.22 -8.16 15.19
C ILE A 89 -4.01 -6.65 15.27
N ILE A 90 -3.68 -6.05 14.13
CA ILE A 90 -3.52 -4.61 13.96
C ILE A 90 -4.81 -4.06 13.38
N ASP A 91 -5.56 -3.34 14.20
CA ASP A 91 -6.73 -2.57 13.78
C ASP A 91 -6.26 -1.18 13.32
N THR A 92 -6.58 -0.82 12.07
CA THR A 92 -6.22 0.50 11.53
C THR A 92 -7.43 1.42 11.44
N PRO A 93 -7.22 2.74 11.54
CA PRO A 93 -8.21 3.71 11.12
C PRO A 93 -8.62 3.51 9.66
N GLY A 94 -9.82 3.97 9.32
CA GLY A 94 -10.34 4.00 7.96
C GLY A 94 -9.47 4.88 7.07
N LEU A 95 -9.26 4.44 5.83
CA LEU A 95 -8.37 5.12 4.89
C LEU A 95 -9.00 6.33 4.19
N ILE A 96 -10.30 6.57 4.37
CA ILE A 96 -11.04 7.69 3.76
C ILE A 96 -11.51 8.63 4.87
N GLU A 97 -11.26 9.92 4.68
CA GLU A 97 -11.79 11.00 5.51
C GLU A 97 -12.32 12.13 4.61
N GLY A 98 -13.56 12.58 4.83
CA GLY A 98 -14.14 13.70 4.10
C GLY A 98 -14.24 13.53 2.57
N GLY A 99 -14.26 12.29 2.05
CA GLY A 99 -14.32 11.99 0.62
C GLY A 99 -12.96 11.91 -0.08
N TYR A 100 -11.85 11.93 0.67
CA TYR A 100 -10.49 11.77 0.13
C TYR A 100 -9.72 10.71 0.93
N ILE A 101 -8.66 10.16 0.34
CA ILE A 101 -7.73 9.30 1.08
C ILE A 101 -7.03 10.15 2.14
N ASN A 102 -7.02 9.68 3.39
CA ASN A 102 -6.19 10.28 4.42
C ASN A 102 -4.74 9.75 4.25
N GLU A 103 -3.99 10.36 3.34
CA GLU A 103 -2.58 10.00 3.07
C GLU A 103 -1.70 10.13 4.32
N GLN A 104 -2.01 11.09 5.21
CA GLN A 104 -1.29 11.25 6.47
C GLN A 104 -1.51 10.05 7.39
N ALA A 105 -2.74 9.55 7.51
CA ALA A 105 -3.04 8.36 8.29
C ALA A 105 -2.33 7.13 7.72
N VAL A 106 -2.35 6.95 6.39
CA VAL A 106 -1.61 5.88 5.71
C VAL A 106 -0.12 5.96 6.03
N GLU A 107 0.48 7.16 5.93
CA GLU A 107 1.90 7.34 6.19
C GLU A 107 2.25 7.15 7.66
N ILE A 108 1.37 7.56 8.58
CA ILE A 108 1.53 7.33 10.01
C ILE A 108 1.52 5.83 10.33
N ILE A 109 0.55 5.10 9.78
CA ILE A 109 0.46 3.64 9.88
C ILE A 109 1.76 3.02 9.36
N LYS A 110 2.16 3.40 8.14
CA LYS A 110 3.29 2.81 7.45
C LYS A 110 4.62 3.07 8.18
N ARG A 111 4.94 4.34 8.46
CA ARG A 111 6.24 4.77 9.01
C ARG A 111 6.40 4.48 10.49
N TYR A 112 5.39 4.78 11.29
CA TYR A 112 5.54 4.77 12.74
C TYR A 112 4.97 3.52 13.39
N PHE A 113 3.98 2.89 12.76
CA PHE A 113 3.32 1.73 13.36
C PHE A 113 3.83 0.42 12.79
N LEU A 114 3.97 0.30 11.47
CA LEU A 114 4.31 -0.97 10.82
C LEU A 114 5.82 -1.23 10.69
N LEU A 115 6.67 -0.21 10.82
CA LEU A 115 8.13 -0.36 10.76
C LEU A 115 8.64 -1.51 11.66
N GLU A 116 9.52 -2.34 11.09
CA GLU A 116 10.10 -3.57 11.65
C GLU A 116 9.09 -4.68 11.98
N LYS A 117 7.84 -4.60 11.49
CA LYS A 117 6.84 -5.67 11.66
C LYS A 117 6.70 -6.52 10.41
N THR A 118 6.40 -7.79 10.63
CA THR A 118 6.05 -8.73 9.58
C THR A 118 4.53 -8.91 9.56
N ILE A 119 3.92 -8.71 8.41
CA ILE A 119 2.49 -8.88 8.17
C ILE A 119 2.29 -10.22 7.47
N ASP A 120 1.61 -11.14 8.15
CA ASP A 120 1.35 -12.48 7.62
C ASP A 120 0.06 -12.54 6.80
N VAL A 121 -0.95 -11.78 7.20
CA VAL A 121 -2.25 -11.71 6.51
C VAL A 121 -2.77 -10.28 6.51
N LEU A 122 -3.30 -9.84 5.38
CA LEU A 122 -4.13 -8.64 5.26
C LEU A 122 -5.61 -9.04 5.23
N LEU A 123 -6.39 -8.57 6.20
CA LEU A 123 -7.85 -8.58 6.10
C LEU A 123 -8.29 -7.28 5.43
N TYR A 124 -8.70 -7.37 4.17
CA TYR A 124 -9.35 -6.26 3.48
C TYR A 124 -10.85 -6.32 3.78
N VAL A 125 -11.33 -5.44 4.66
CA VAL A 125 -12.70 -5.45 5.14
C VAL A 125 -13.56 -4.47 4.36
N ASP A 126 -14.71 -4.95 3.91
CA ASP A 126 -15.74 -4.15 3.28
C ASP A 126 -17.13 -4.68 3.67
N ARG A 127 -18.19 -3.96 3.30
CA ARG A 127 -19.57 -4.30 3.64
C ARG A 127 -20.26 -5.10 2.52
N LEU A 128 -20.95 -6.18 2.88
CA LEU A 128 -21.79 -6.93 1.95
C LEU A 128 -22.97 -6.08 1.50
N ASP A 129 -23.63 -5.37 2.42
CA ASP A 129 -24.84 -4.55 2.20
C ASP A 129 -24.60 -3.22 1.45
N THR A 130 -23.48 -3.11 0.72
CA THR A 130 -23.16 -1.98 -0.15
C THR A 130 -23.39 -2.33 -1.62
N TYR A 131 -24.20 -1.53 -2.31
CA TYR A 131 -24.64 -1.81 -3.68
C TYR A 131 -23.73 -1.28 -4.78
N ARG A 132 -22.85 -0.33 -4.46
CA ARG A 132 -22.00 0.37 -5.43
C ARG A 132 -20.56 0.37 -4.97
N MET A 133 -19.66 0.24 -5.95
CA MET A 133 -18.25 0.54 -5.80
C MET A 133 -17.98 1.83 -6.56
N ASP A 134 -17.13 2.68 -6.00
CA ASP A 134 -16.80 3.99 -6.57
C ASP A 134 -15.30 4.16 -6.75
N THR A 135 -14.89 5.36 -7.19
CA THR A 135 -13.48 5.69 -7.36
C THR A 135 -12.72 5.78 -6.04
N LEU A 136 -13.40 5.95 -4.91
CA LEU A 136 -12.78 5.97 -3.58
C LEU A 136 -12.38 4.55 -3.15
N ASP A 137 -13.17 3.53 -3.50
CA ASP A 137 -12.78 2.13 -3.31
C ASP A 137 -11.45 1.81 -4.00
N GLU A 138 -11.35 2.19 -5.28
CA GLU A 138 -10.12 1.98 -6.06
C GLU A 138 -8.94 2.74 -5.46
N GLN A 139 -9.17 3.96 -4.99
CA GLN A 139 -8.18 4.81 -4.32
C GLN A 139 -7.66 4.15 -3.03
N VAL A 140 -8.52 3.57 -2.20
CA VAL A 140 -8.13 2.84 -0.99
C VAL A 140 -7.24 1.64 -1.34
N ILE A 141 -7.64 0.85 -2.34
CA ILE A 141 -6.87 -0.29 -2.83
C ILE A 141 -5.49 0.15 -3.35
N ARG A 142 -5.44 1.27 -4.10
CA ARG A 142 -4.19 1.87 -4.58
C ARG A 142 -3.30 2.33 -3.42
N ALA A 143 -3.86 2.97 -2.40
CA ALA A 143 -3.11 3.40 -1.22
C ALA A 143 -2.46 2.21 -0.47
N ILE A 144 -3.22 1.11 -0.27
CA ILE A 144 -2.69 -0.12 0.32
C ILE A 144 -1.56 -0.68 -0.55
N THR A 145 -1.76 -0.74 -1.86
CA THR A 145 -0.76 -1.27 -2.81
C THR A 145 0.51 -0.44 -2.85
N ASN A 146 0.39 0.89 -2.82
CA ASN A 146 1.53 1.82 -2.79
C ASN A 146 2.29 1.71 -1.46
N SER A 147 1.60 1.35 -0.37
CA SER A 147 2.18 1.27 0.96
C SER A 147 2.87 -0.07 1.21
N LEU A 148 2.21 -1.19 0.91
CA LEU A 148 2.67 -2.53 1.27
C LEU A 148 3.21 -3.32 0.06
N GLY A 149 3.13 -2.73 -1.13
CA GLY A 149 3.49 -3.37 -2.39
C GLY A 149 2.42 -4.34 -2.90
N LYS A 150 2.45 -4.63 -4.20
CA LYS A 150 1.51 -5.56 -4.85
C LYS A 150 1.50 -6.96 -4.22
N ALA A 151 2.62 -7.41 -3.66
CA ALA A 151 2.76 -8.74 -3.07
C ALA A 151 1.82 -8.98 -1.87
N ILE A 152 1.38 -7.93 -1.16
CA ILE A 152 0.44 -8.07 -0.03
C ILE A 152 -0.85 -8.77 -0.44
N TRP A 153 -1.30 -8.59 -1.69
CA TRP A 153 -2.54 -9.17 -2.21
C TRP A 153 -2.49 -10.70 -2.35
N ARG A 154 -1.30 -11.32 -2.32
CA ARG A 154 -1.18 -12.78 -2.22
C ARG A 154 -1.48 -13.30 -0.81
N ARG A 155 -1.44 -12.41 0.17
CA ARG A 155 -1.69 -12.68 1.59
C ARG A 155 -2.96 -11.99 2.07
N THR A 156 -3.86 -11.62 1.14
CA THR A 156 -5.11 -10.93 1.47
C THR A 156 -6.27 -11.92 1.56
N LEU A 157 -7.04 -11.80 2.63
CA LEU A 157 -8.40 -12.32 2.72
C LEU A 157 -9.38 -11.14 2.66
N VAL A 158 -10.33 -11.21 1.74
CA VAL A 158 -11.40 -10.21 1.64
C VAL A 158 -12.51 -10.60 2.63
N VAL A 159 -12.90 -9.68 3.51
CA VAL A 159 -13.93 -9.94 4.51
C VAL A 159 -15.13 -9.04 4.24
N LEU A 160 -16.29 -9.64 3.95
CA LEU A 160 -17.55 -8.92 3.78
C LEU A 160 -18.37 -8.98 5.07
N THR A 161 -18.50 -7.84 5.74
CA THR A 161 -19.31 -7.69 6.96
C THR A 161 -20.79 -7.51 6.64
N HIS A 162 -21.66 -7.49 7.66
CA HIS A 162 -23.12 -7.39 7.49
C HIS A 162 -23.69 -8.57 6.70
N ALA A 163 -23.12 -9.76 6.92
CA ALA A 163 -23.43 -10.95 6.14
C ALA A 163 -24.85 -11.49 6.36
N GLN A 164 -25.58 -11.04 7.38
CA GLN A 164 -26.99 -11.42 7.59
C GLN A 164 -27.99 -10.45 6.93
N LEU A 165 -27.54 -9.74 5.89
CA LEU A 165 -28.38 -8.96 4.99
C LEU A 165 -29.53 -9.80 4.43
N SER A 166 -30.71 -9.19 4.31
CA SER A 166 -31.77 -9.63 3.40
C SER A 166 -31.70 -8.75 2.15
N PRO A 167 -31.30 -9.27 0.98
CA PRO A 167 -31.19 -8.47 -0.23
C PRO A 167 -32.52 -7.79 -0.60
N PRO A 168 -32.49 -6.57 -1.16
CA PRO A 168 -33.69 -5.91 -1.66
C PRO A 168 -34.22 -6.59 -2.93
N ASP A 169 -35.42 -6.19 -3.35
CA ASP A 169 -36.04 -6.58 -4.63
C ASP A 169 -36.26 -8.10 -4.83
N GLY A 170 -36.22 -8.88 -3.75
CA GLY A 170 -36.39 -10.34 -3.81
C GLY A 170 -35.22 -11.07 -4.47
N ILE A 171 -34.05 -10.44 -4.57
CA ILE A 171 -32.84 -11.08 -5.12
C ILE A 171 -32.39 -12.21 -4.18
N ASP A 172 -31.99 -13.35 -4.74
CA ASP A 172 -31.40 -14.43 -3.95
C ASP A 172 -30.11 -13.99 -3.25
N TYR A 173 -29.90 -14.47 -2.03
CA TYR A 173 -28.73 -14.12 -1.23
C TYR A 173 -27.41 -14.49 -1.92
N ASN A 174 -27.33 -15.66 -2.54
CA ASN A 174 -26.10 -16.13 -3.18
C ASN A 174 -25.82 -15.33 -4.46
N ASP A 175 -26.86 -14.99 -5.23
CA ASP A 175 -26.73 -14.12 -6.40
C ASP A 175 -26.23 -12.73 -6.01
N PHE A 176 -26.80 -12.16 -4.93
CA PHE A 176 -26.36 -10.87 -4.41
C PHE A 176 -24.89 -10.92 -3.97
N LEU A 177 -24.52 -11.94 -3.19
CA LEU A 177 -23.16 -12.17 -2.73
C LEU A 177 -22.19 -12.31 -3.91
N ALA A 178 -22.54 -13.11 -4.93
CA ALA A 178 -21.70 -13.34 -6.09
C ALA A 178 -21.44 -12.04 -6.86
N ARG A 179 -22.49 -11.25 -7.14
CA ARG A 179 -22.36 -9.96 -7.84
C ARG A 179 -21.51 -8.95 -7.04
N ARG A 180 -21.78 -8.84 -5.74
CA ARG A 180 -21.03 -7.95 -4.84
C ARG A 180 -19.56 -8.32 -4.76
N SER A 181 -19.29 -9.61 -4.63
CA SER A 181 -17.94 -10.20 -4.58
C SER A 181 -17.18 -9.96 -5.87
N GLU A 182 -17.79 -10.28 -7.02
CA GLU A 182 -17.15 -10.12 -8.33
C GLU A 182 -16.80 -8.65 -8.60
N SER A 183 -17.72 -7.74 -8.28
CA SER A 183 -17.48 -6.30 -8.38
C SER A 183 -16.29 -5.88 -7.52
N LEU A 184 -16.25 -6.28 -6.24
CA LEU A 184 -15.15 -5.94 -5.35
C LEU A 184 -13.80 -6.47 -5.85
N LEU A 185 -13.75 -7.75 -6.23
CA LEU A 185 -12.54 -8.38 -6.71
C LEU A 185 -12.02 -7.69 -7.98
N ARG A 186 -12.91 -7.23 -8.86
CA ARG A 186 -12.54 -6.44 -10.05
C ARG A 186 -11.86 -5.13 -9.66
N TYR A 187 -12.40 -4.41 -8.69
CA TYR A 187 -11.80 -3.17 -8.17
C TYR A 187 -10.45 -3.44 -7.49
N ILE A 188 -10.35 -4.50 -6.67
CA ILE A 188 -9.09 -4.92 -6.04
C ILE A 188 -8.04 -5.19 -7.11
N ARG A 189 -8.36 -5.98 -8.12
CA ARG A 189 -7.43 -6.30 -9.22
C ARG A 189 -6.99 -5.06 -9.99
N SER A 190 -7.92 -4.15 -10.29
CA SER A 190 -7.61 -2.88 -10.97
C SER A 190 -6.71 -1.98 -10.12
N GLY A 191 -7.12 -1.67 -8.88
CA GLY A 191 -6.40 -0.76 -7.99
C GLY A 191 -5.04 -1.32 -7.54
N ALA A 192 -4.91 -2.65 -7.46
CA ALA A 192 -3.65 -3.33 -7.13
C ALA A 192 -2.71 -3.49 -8.34
N GLY A 193 -3.16 -3.13 -9.55
CA GLY A 193 -2.39 -3.33 -10.78
C GLY A 193 -2.14 -4.81 -11.09
N ILE A 194 -3.08 -5.69 -10.74
CA ILE A 194 -3.02 -7.13 -11.03
C ILE A 194 -3.59 -7.35 -12.44
N GLY A 195 -2.73 -7.74 -13.39
CA GLY A 195 -3.16 -8.06 -14.74
C GLY A 195 -3.94 -9.39 -14.79
N LYS A 196 -4.80 -9.56 -15.80
CA LYS A 196 -5.58 -10.80 -16.00
C LYS A 196 -4.73 -12.08 -16.02
N ARG A 197 -3.49 -11.99 -16.54
CA ARG A 197 -2.55 -13.12 -16.60
C ARG A 197 -2.00 -13.53 -15.23
N GLU A 198 -2.08 -12.64 -14.24
CA GLU A 198 -1.56 -12.86 -12.89
C GLU A 198 -2.66 -13.31 -11.91
N TYR A 199 -3.93 -13.44 -12.34
CA TYR A 199 -5.03 -13.73 -11.42
C TYR A 199 -4.84 -15.03 -10.62
N ALA A 200 -4.17 -16.02 -11.20
CA ALA A 200 -3.84 -17.27 -10.51
C ALA A 200 -2.79 -17.07 -9.40
N ASP A 201 -1.90 -16.09 -9.53
CA ASP A 201 -0.83 -15.80 -8.56
C ASP A 201 -1.32 -14.95 -7.38
N PHE A 202 -2.54 -14.42 -7.47
CA PHE A 202 -3.18 -13.58 -6.46
C PHE A 202 -4.56 -14.14 -6.11
N PRO A 203 -4.62 -15.28 -5.39
CA PRO A 203 -5.88 -15.77 -4.86
C PRO A 203 -6.43 -14.72 -3.89
N LEU A 204 -7.66 -14.28 -4.13
CA LEU A 204 -8.37 -13.32 -3.28
C LEU A 204 -9.59 -14.03 -2.68
N PRO A 205 -9.39 -14.95 -1.71
CA PRO A 205 -10.49 -15.63 -1.05
C PRO A 205 -11.40 -14.61 -0.35
N ILE A 206 -12.66 -14.99 -0.17
CA ILE A 206 -13.68 -14.18 0.48
C ILE A 206 -14.22 -14.93 1.70
N ALA A 207 -14.27 -14.24 2.83
CA ALA A 207 -14.95 -14.68 4.03
C ALA A 207 -16.07 -13.72 4.40
N LEU A 208 -17.13 -14.24 5.00
CA LEU A 208 -18.27 -13.46 5.47
C LEU A 208 -18.21 -13.29 6.98
N ALA A 209 -18.65 -12.13 7.48
CA ALA A 209 -18.68 -11.82 8.90
C ALA A 209 -19.99 -11.14 9.30
N GLU A 210 -20.60 -11.60 10.40
CA GLU A 210 -21.75 -10.95 11.02
C GLU A 210 -21.45 -10.60 12.49
N ASN A 211 -20.99 -9.36 12.68
CA ASN A 211 -20.55 -8.86 13.98
C ASN A 211 -21.71 -8.54 14.92
N SER A 212 -22.94 -8.39 14.41
CA SER A 212 -24.09 -8.01 15.22
C SER A 212 -24.30 -8.96 16.41
N GLY A 213 -24.72 -8.39 17.54
CA GLY A 213 -25.22 -9.17 18.67
C GLY A 213 -26.52 -9.92 18.35
N ARG A 214 -27.22 -9.52 17.27
CA ARG A 214 -28.45 -10.15 16.76
C ARG A 214 -28.18 -11.17 15.64
N CYS A 215 -26.91 -11.56 15.44
CA CYS A 215 -26.57 -12.65 14.55
C CYS A 215 -27.32 -13.93 14.98
N LYS A 216 -27.93 -14.63 14.03
CA LYS A 216 -28.57 -15.92 14.27
C LYS A 216 -27.52 -16.87 14.84
N THR A 217 -27.95 -17.70 15.77
CA THR A 217 -27.12 -18.75 16.35
C THR A 217 -27.73 -20.11 16.04
N ASN A 218 -26.88 -21.12 15.91
CA ASN A 218 -27.33 -22.50 15.82
C ASN A 218 -27.60 -23.08 17.24
N GLU A 219 -28.01 -24.35 17.31
CA GLU A 219 -28.29 -25.06 18.57
C GLU A 219 -27.09 -25.10 19.53
N ASN A 220 -25.87 -25.02 19.00
CA ASN A 220 -24.63 -24.98 19.76
C ASN A 220 -24.24 -23.55 20.19
N GLY A 221 -25.09 -22.54 19.96
CA GLY A 221 -24.84 -21.14 20.28
C GLY A 221 -23.82 -20.44 19.37
N ALA A 222 -23.35 -21.09 18.31
CA ALA A 222 -22.40 -20.50 17.37
C ALA A 222 -23.11 -19.53 16.43
N LYS A 223 -22.54 -18.35 16.21
CA LYS A 223 -23.02 -17.35 15.24
C LYS A 223 -22.92 -17.89 13.81
N ILE A 224 -24.04 -17.93 13.11
CA ILE A 224 -24.16 -18.52 11.77
C ILE A 224 -24.57 -17.50 10.71
N LEU A 225 -24.16 -17.77 9.49
CA LEU A 225 -24.57 -17.05 8.27
C LEU A 225 -25.92 -17.59 7.76
N PRO A 226 -26.54 -16.95 6.74
CA PRO A 226 -27.80 -17.42 6.17
C PRO A 226 -27.77 -18.87 5.63
N ASP A 227 -26.62 -19.35 5.21
CA ASP A 227 -26.38 -20.74 4.77
C ASP A 227 -26.17 -21.74 5.93
N GLY A 228 -26.20 -21.27 7.18
CA GLY A 228 -25.95 -22.07 8.38
C GLY A 228 -24.47 -22.17 8.78
N THR A 229 -23.55 -21.58 8.02
CA THR A 229 -22.10 -21.68 8.28
C THR A 229 -21.71 -20.89 9.54
N PRO A 230 -21.03 -21.50 10.53
CA PRO A 230 -20.47 -20.77 11.66
C PRO A 230 -19.31 -19.87 11.21
N TRP A 231 -19.51 -18.55 11.20
CA TRP A 231 -18.63 -17.66 10.46
C TRP A 231 -17.27 -17.40 11.13
N ILE A 232 -17.20 -17.38 12.46
CA ILE A 232 -15.94 -17.15 13.20
C ILE A 232 -14.90 -18.24 12.92
N PRO A 233 -15.21 -19.55 13.12
CA PRO A 233 -14.25 -20.60 12.79
C PRO A 233 -14.00 -20.69 11.28
N ASN A 234 -14.99 -20.36 10.43
CA ASN A 234 -14.76 -20.29 8.99
C ASN A 234 -13.78 -19.18 8.59
N LEU A 235 -13.90 -17.98 9.19
CA LEU A 235 -12.97 -16.88 8.97
C LEU A 235 -11.55 -17.27 9.37
N MET A 236 -11.36 -17.89 10.54
CA MET A 236 -10.03 -18.37 10.96
C MET A 236 -9.49 -19.51 10.09
N LYS A 237 -10.36 -20.35 9.54
CA LYS A 237 -9.98 -21.36 8.54
C LYS A 237 -9.45 -20.70 7.26
N GLU A 238 -10.16 -19.72 6.72
CA GLU A 238 -9.70 -18.98 5.53
C GLU A 238 -8.39 -18.23 5.78
N ILE A 239 -8.23 -17.63 6.97
CA ILE A 239 -6.96 -17.03 7.40
C ILE A 239 -5.83 -18.08 7.37
N THR A 240 -6.08 -19.27 7.91
CA THR A 240 -5.10 -20.38 7.91
C THR A 240 -4.72 -20.77 6.48
N ILE A 241 -5.71 -20.89 5.58
CA ILE A 241 -5.46 -21.21 4.15
C ILE A 241 -4.58 -20.13 3.50
N VAL A 242 -4.86 -18.85 3.75
CA VAL A 242 -4.02 -17.75 3.24
C VAL A 242 -2.60 -17.84 3.79
N VAL A 243 -2.44 -18.21 5.07
CA VAL A 243 -1.13 -18.38 5.70
C VAL A 243 -0.34 -19.54 5.10
N SER A 244 -1.01 -20.63 4.76
CA SER A 244 -0.39 -21.85 4.23
C SER A 244 -0.24 -21.86 2.69
N ASN A 245 -0.58 -20.75 2.01
CA ASN A 245 -0.55 -20.70 0.53
C ASN A 245 0.86 -20.59 -0.11
N GLY A 246 1.92 -20.69 0.69
CA GLY A 246 3.32 -20.63 0.23
C GLY A 246 3.84 -19.23 -0.13
N SER A 247 3.00 -18.19 -0.12
CA SER A 247 3.44 -16.81 -0.33
C SER A 247 4.15 -16.26 0.90
N LYS A 248 5.17 -15.42 0.69
CA LYS A 248 5.94 -14.83 1.79
C LYS A 248 5.16 -13.71 2.48
N SER A 249 5.25 -13.67 3.81
CA SER A 249 4.81 -12.54 4.62
C SER A 249 5.55 -11.25 4.24
N ILE A 250 4.91 -10.11 4.48
CA ILE A 250 5.47 -8.79 4.14
C ILE A 250 6.17 -8.22 5.36
N HIS A 251 7.50 -8.19 5.32
CA HIS A 251 8.29 -7.47 6.30
C HIS A 251 8.38 -5.99 5.92
N VAL A 252 7.93 -5.11 6.82
CA VAL A 252 7.91 -3.67 6.60
C VAL A 252 9.21 -3.06 7.11
N ASP A 253 10.19 -2.97 6.20
CA ASP A 253 11.47 -2.32 6.43
C ASP A 253 11.45 -0.85 5.96
N GLN A 254 12.52 -0.11 6.30
CA GLN A 254 12.68 1.27 5.85
C GLN A 254 12.65 1.40 4.31
N LYS A 255 13.12 0.38 3.58
CA LYS A 255 13.15 0.38 2.12
C LYS A 255 11.74 0.29 1.51
N LEU A 256 10.85 -0.52 2.08
CA LEU A 256 9.45 -0.59 1.70
C LEU A 256 8.73 0.73 2.03
N ILE A 257 9.10 1.33 3.16
CA ILE A 257 8.59 2.65 3.58
C ILE A 257 8.98 3.75 2.60
N ASP A 258 10.27 3.88 2.29
CA ASP A 258 10.78 4.92 1.39
C ASP A 258 10.31 4.70 -0.06
N GLY A 259 9.93 3.47 -0.39
CA GLY A 259 9.44 3.09 -1.70
C GLY A 259 10.52 3.16 -2.78
N PRO A 260 10.15 2.89 -4.05
CA PRO A 260 11.08 3.01 -5.16
C PRO A 260 11.45 4.49 -5.37
N ASN A 261 12.71 4.85 -5.08
CA ASN A 261 13.22 6.21 -5.27
C ASN A 261 13.00 6.67 -6.74
N PRO A 262 12.13 7.66 -7.00
CA PRO A 262 11.80 8.09 -8.35
C PRO A 262 13.02 8.61 -9.11
N ASN A 263 14.01 9.14 -8.38
CA ASN A 263 15.26 9.64 -8.94
C ASN A 263 16.12 8.49 -9.53
N ASN A 264 15.91 7.23 -9.15
CA ASN A 264 16.60 6.09 -9.75
C ASN A 264 15.95 5.59 -11.05
N ARG A 265 14.67 5.92 -11.31
CA ARG A 265 13.91 5.40 -12.45
C ARG A 265 14.45 5.88 -13.79
N TRP A 266 14.91 7.13 -13.85
CA TRP A 266 15.45 7.77 -15.06
C TRP A 266 16.97 7.86 -15.08
N LYS A 267 17.65 7.57 -13.96
CA LYS A 267 19.12 7.62 -13.87
C LYS A 267 19.82 6.78 -14.93
N LYS A 268 19.28 5.61 -15.29
CA LYS A 268 19.83 4.75 -16.35
C LYS A 268 19.75 5.37 -17.74
N TYR A 269 18.83 6.32 -17.95
CA TYR A 269 18.64 7.02 -19.22
C TYR A 269 19.39 8.35 -19.27
N ILE A 270 19.95 8.85 -18.16
CA ILE A 270 20.77 10.07 -18.14
C ILE A 270 21.93 9.99 -19.15
N PRO A 271 22.73 8.91 -19.24
CA PRO A 271 23.78 8.80 -20.25
C PRO A 271 23.26 8.85 -21.69
N LEU A 272 22.08 8.27 -21.93
CA LEU A 272 21.43 8.27 -23.24
C LEU A 272 20.95 9.69 -23.62
N ILE A 273 20.32 10.40 -22.68
CA ILE A 273 19.87 11.78 -22.86
C ILE A 273 21.06 12.71 -23.11
N LEU A 274 22.15 12.55 -22.36
CA LEU A 274 23.39 13.33 -22.56
C LEU A 274 24.05 13.02 -23.90
N ALA A 275 24.05 11.76 -24.34
CA ALA A 275 24.53 11.39 -25.66
C ALA A 275 23.69 12.05 -26.77
N VAL A 276 22.36 12.00 -26.68
CA VAL A 276 21.46 12.67 -27.63
C VAL A 276 21.73 14.18 -27.66
N GLN A 277 21.82 14.84 -26.51
CA GLN A 277 22.16 16.27 -26.42
C GLN A 277 23.53 16.58 -27.07
N TYR A 278 24.55 15.76 -26.82
CA TYR A 278 25.87 15.97 -27.39
C TYR A 278 25.89 15.80 -28.91
N PHE A 279 25.31 14.72 -29.43
CA PHE A 279 25.37 14.40 -30.87
C PHE A 279 24.44 15.26 -31.73
N PHE A 280 23.27 15.64 -31.22
CA PHE A 280 22.27 16.35 -32.02
C PHE A 280 22.23 17.87 -31.76
N VAL A 281 22.59 18.32 -30.55
CA VAL A 281 22.60 19.75 -30.22
C VAL A 281 24.02 20.30 -30.23
N VAL A 282 24.91 19.77 -29.39
CA VAL A 282 26.27 20.34 -29.22
C VAL A 282 27.10 20.22 -30.50
N LYS A 283 27.09 19.07 -31.18
CA LYS A 283 27.78 18.93 -32.48
C LYS A 283 27.20 19.84 -33.56
N GLY A 284 25.89 20.07 -33.56
CA GLY A 284 25.24 20.99 -34.51
C GLY A 284 25.71 22.43 -34.30
N ILE A 285 25.64 22.91 -33.06
CA ILE A 285 26.11 24.25 -32.67
C ILE A 285 27.60 24.40 -32.96
N ARG A 286 28.42 23.41 -32.61
CA ARG A 286 29.87 23.46 -32.86
C ARG A 286 30.21 23.53 -34.36
N ARG A 287 29.45 22.83 -35.21
CA ARG A 287 29.59 22.91 -36.67
C ARG A 287 29.16 24.28 -37.19
N ALA A 288 28.07 24.84 -36.70
CA ALA A 288 27.63 26.18 -37.08
C ALA A 288 28.69 27.23 -36.71
N ILE A 289 29.22 27.19 -35.49
CA ILE A 289 30.31 28.08 -35.05
C ILE A 289 31.57 27.91 -35.92
N HIS A 290 31.98 26.68 -36.24
CA HIS A 290 33.14 26.47 -37.11
C HIS A 290 32.88 26.96 -38.54
N SER A 291 31.66 26.79 -39.05
CA SER A 291 31.26 27.30 -40.36
C SER A 291 31.24 28.83 -40.38
N ASP A 292 30.82 29.48 -39.31
CA ASP A 292 30.82 30.94 -39.18
C ASP A 292 32.25 31.48 -39.07
N ILE A 293 33.13 30.79 -38.35
CA ILE A 293 34.56 31.14 -38.28
C ILE A 293 35.25 30.93 -39.65
N SER A 294 34.91 29.85 -40.38
CA SER A 294 35.51 29.59 -41.71
C SER A 294 34.96 30.48 -42.81
N ASN A 295 33.71 30.94 -42.68
CA ASN A 295 33.04 31.84 -43.63
C ASN A 295 33.11 33.31 -43.21
N GLY A 296 33.71 33.60 -42.06
CA GLY A 296 33.92 34.94 -41.53
C GLY A 296 34.79 35.73 -42.49
N LYS A 297 34.16 36.52 -43.36
CA LYS A 297 34.77 37.76 -43.84
C LYS A 297 35.05 38.61 -42.62
N LEU A 298 36.24 39.22 -42.57
CA LEU A 298 36.63 40.20 -41.55
C LEU A 298 35.44 41.10 -41.22
N ASP A 299 35.13 41.23 -39.93
CA ASP A 299 34.03 42.07 -39.46
C ASP A 299 34.22 43.50 -39.98
N ASP A 300 33.13 44.20 -40.33
CA ASP A 300 33.16 45.56 -40.89
C ASP A 300 33.97 46.53 -40.01
N TRP A 301 33.98 46.32 -38.69
CA TRP A 301 34.77 47.13 -37.76
C TRP A 301 36.28 46.76 -37.77
N GLU A 302 36.66 45.50 -38.02
CA GLU A 302 38.07 45.10 -38.21
C GLU A 302 38.62 45.62 -39.54
N GLN A 303 37.80 45.63 -40.59
CA GLN A 303 38.11 46.28 -41.86
C GLN A 303 38.27 47.79 -41.68
N ARG A 304 37.31 48.46 -41.03
CA ARG A 304 37.43 49.90 -40.73
C ARG A 304 38.62 50.23 -39.82
N TYR A 305 38.97 49.37 -38.87
CA TYR A 305 40.16 49.56 -38.04
C TYR A 305 41.44 49.44 -38.86
N ARG A 306 41.54 48.44 -39.77
CA ARG A 306 42.67 48.32 -40.70
C ARG A 306 42.77 49.50 -41.67
N ASP A 307 41.64 50.03 -42.13
CA ASP A 307 41.59 51.20 -43.01
C ASP A 307 41.98 52.49 -42.27
N LEU A 308 41.62 52.62 -40.98
CA LEU A 308 41.96 53.76 -40.13
C LEU A 308 43.44 53.77 -39.69
N VAL A 309 44.02 52.61 -39.41
CA VAL A 309 45.38 52.49 -38.83
C VAL A 309 46.44 52.23 -39.91
N GLY A 310 46.03 51.90 -41.14
CA GLY A 310 46.94 51.49 -42.21
C GLY A 310 47.57 50.12 -41.91
N SER A 311 48.06 49.42 -42.94
CA SER A 311 48.63 48.07 -42.83
C SER A 311 50.03 48.06 -42.16
N GLY A 312 50.14 48.62 -40.95
CA GLY A 312 51.34 48.60 -40.12
C GLY A 312 51.14 47.76 -38.86
N ASN A 313 52.05 46.81 -38.60
CA ASN A 313 52.06 46.00 -37.38
C ASN A 313 52.23 46.91 -36.14
N PRO A 314 51.39 46.80 -35.09
CA PRO A 314 51.41 47.71 -33.93
C PRO A 314 52.55 47.45 -32.92
N VAL A 315 53.58 46.67 -33.29
CA VAL A 315 54.65 46.24 -32.35
C VAL A 315 55.93 47.10 -32.45
N ASP A 316 56.13 47.89 -33.50
CA ASP A 316 57.43 48.57 -33.73
C ASP A 316 57.48 50.07 -33.38
N GLN A 317 56.43 50.67 -32.77
CA GLN A 317 56.43 52.10 -32.40
C GLN A 317 56.78 52.40 -30.93
N LYS A 318 57.57 51.56 -30.27
CA LYS A 318 58.00 51.82 -28.88
C LYS A 318 59.49 51.58 -28.62
N VAL A 319 60.38 52.20 -29.41
CA VAL A 319 61.80 52.37 -29.01
C VAL A 319 62.34 53.72 -29.47
N SER A 320 62.85 54.50 -28.49
CA SER A 320 63.58 55.77 -28.61
C SER A 320 62.71 56.98 -29.00
N SER A 321 62.69 58.13 -28.33
CA SER A 321 63.54 58.81 -27.34
C SER A 321 62.64 59.94 -26.75
N SER A 322 62.82 60.56 -25.59
CA SER A 322 63.99 60.88 -24.79
C SER A 322 63.55 61.38 -23.40
N ARG A 323 64.43 61.17 -22.40
CA ARG A 323 64.80 62.05 -21.25
C ARG A 323 63.98 63.35 -21.09
N ASN A 324 63.58 63.84 -19.90
CA ASN A 324 64.29 63.95 -18.62
C ASN A 324 63.34 64.59 -17.54
N PRO A 325 63.74 64.89 -16.28
CA PRO A 325 62.97 64.54 -15.09
C PRO A 325 62.65 65.73 -14.15
N LYS A 326 62.08 65.41 -12.97
CA LYS A 326 61.93 66.23 -11.75
C LYS A 326 60.81 67.28 -11.83
N ALA A 327 60.01 67.54 -10.79
CA ALA A 327 60.09 67.25 -9.36
C ALA A 327 58.70 66.97 -8.80
#